data_AF-A0A6A5AE37-F1
#
_entry.id   AF-A0A6A5AE37-F1
#
_cell.length_a   1.000
_cell.length_b   1.000
_cell.length_c   1.000
_cell.angle_alpha   90.00
_cell.angle_beta   90.00
_cell.angle_gamma   90.00
#
_symmetry.space_group_name_H-M   'P 1'
#
loop_
_entity.id
_entity.type
_entity.pdbx_description
1 polymer ?
#
loop_
_entity_poly.entity_id
_entity_poly.type
_entity_poly.pdbx_seq_one_letter_code
_entity_poly.pdbx_strand_id
1 'polypeptide(L)'
;MCAPCLSTEVDITDGISKECSLVQCNGCLRFQRSTGAKGTSGIYAECPLESLDLMALCLKKIHGLNKDVKLIDASFIWTEPHSKRIKLKLTIRKE
;
A
#
# COMPACT_ATOMS: atom_id res chain seq x y z
N MET A 1 5.64 3.21 33.68
CA MET A 1 5.45 2.17 32.65
C MET A 1 6.70 2.13 31.78
N CYS A 2 7.25 0.95 31.48
CA CYS A 2 8.52 0.80 30.77
C CYS A 2 8.32 0.81 29.24
N ALA A 3 9.34 1.20 28.45
CA ALA A 3 9.25 1.20 26.98
C ALA A 3 8.85 -0.15 26.36
N PRO A 4 9.37 -1.32 26.80
CA PRO A 4 8.92 -2.61 26.27
C PRO A 4 7.49 -2.98 26.72
N CYS A 5 7.07 -2.55 27.90
CA CYS A 5 5.68 -2.69 28.38
C CYS A 5 4.71 -1.95 27.44
N LEU A 6 5.05 -0.69 27.09
CA LEU A 6 4.28 0.14 26.15
C LEU A 6 4.20 -0.48 24.75
N SER A 7 5.29 -1.05 24.24
CA SER A 7 5.32 -1.69 22.92
C SER A 7 4.44 -2.94 22.83
N THR A 8 4.11 -3.56 23.96
CA THR A 8 3.28 -4.79 23.99
C THR A 8 1.80 -4.44 24.15
N GLU A 9 1.48 -3.36 24.87
CA GLU A 9 0.10 -2.94 25.12
C GLU A 9 -0.47 -2.04 24.02
N VAL A 10 0.35 -1.24 23.34
CA VAL A 10 -0.11 -0.28 22.33
C VAL A 10 0.21 -0.77 20.93
N ASP A 11 -0.81 -1.28 20.22
CA ASP A 11 -0.70 -1.56 18.78
C ASP A 11 -1.01 -0.28 17.97
N ILE A 12 0.01 0.22 17.28
CA ILE A 12 -0.09 1.39 16.39
C ILE A 12 -0.75 1.01 15.05
N THR A 13 -0.78 -0.28 14.71
CA THR A 13 -1.34 -0.79 13.45
C THR A 13 -2.83 -1.10 13.52
N ASP A 14 -3.47 -0.89 14.67
CA ASP A 14 -4.89 -1.16 14.84
C ASP A 14 -5.72 -0.29 13.88
N GLY A 15 -6.54 -0.95 13.05
CA GLY A 15 -7.33 -0.30 11.99
C GLY A 15 -6.65 -0.15 10.62
N ILE A 16 -5.39 -0.58 10.44
CA ILE A 16 -4.72 -0.59 9.12
C ILE A 16 -4.90 -1.95 8.44
N SER A 17 -5.39 -1.95 7.20
CA SER A 17 -5.48 -3.19 6.40
C SER A 17 -4.10 -3.65 5.94
N LYS A 18 -3.66 -4.82 6.42
CA LYS A 18 -2.34 -5.42 6.09
C LYS A 18 -2.28 -6.04 4.69
N GLU A 19 -3.44 -6.33 4.10
CA GLU A 19 -3.56 -6.95 2.78
C GLU A 19 -4.52 -6.13 1.91
N CYS A 20 -4.19 -6.02 0.62
CA CYS A 20 -4.98 -5.28 -0.37
C CYS A 20 -4.89 -5.96 -1.74
N SER A 21 -5.96 -5.91 -2.53
CA SER A 21 -5.98 -6.46 -3.89
C SER A 21 -5.68 -5.41 -4.95
N LEU A 22 -4.78 -5.76 -5.88
CA LEU A 22 -4.46 -4.99 -7.07
C LEU A 22 -4.99 -5.70 -8.31
N VAL A 23 -5.67 -4.96 -9.18
CA VAL A 23 -6.17 -5.48 -10.44
C VAL A 23 -5.22 -5.01 -11.53
N GLN A 24 -4.64 -5.96 -12.26
CA GLN A 24 -3.79 -5.72 -13.42
C GLN A 24 -4.48 -6.28 -14.66
N CYS A 25 -4.51 -5.50 -15.74
CA CYS A 25 -5.04 -5.98 -17.01
C CYS A 25 -4.02 -6.91 -17.70
N ASN A 26 -4.46 -8.11 -18.12
CA ASN A 26 -3.57 -9.08 -18.79
C ASN A 26 -3.12 -8.63 -20.19
N GLY A 27 -3.88 -7.77 -20.87
CA GLY A 27 -3.56 -7.34 -22.24
C GLY A 27 -2.55 -6.19 -22.30
N CYS A 28 -2.65 -5.23 -21.39
CA CYS A 28 -1.80 -4.03 -21.38
C CYS A 28 -0.85 -3.92 -20.19
N LEU A 29 -0.89 -4.88 -19.25
CA LEU A 29 -0.08 -4.91 -18.01
C LEU A 29 -0.25 -3.68 -17.09
N ARG A 30 -1.25 -2.84 -17.37
CA ARG A 30 -1.55 -1.64 -16.58
C ARG A 30 -2.33 -1.96 -15.31
N PHE A 31 -2.08 -1.21 -14.26
CA PHE A 31 -2.75 -1.34 -12.96
C PHE A 31 -3.99 -0.44 -12.91
N GLN A 32 -5.09 -0.97 -12.37
CA GLN A 32 -6.31 -0.20 -12.16
C GLN A 32 -6.14 0.81 -11.01
N ARG A 33 -6.43 2.09 -11.28
CA ARG A 33 -6.52 3.13 -10.25
C ARG A 33 -7.78 2.92 -9.41
N SER A 34 -7.70 3.02 -8.09
CA SER A 34 -8.86 2.75 -7.21
C SER A 34 -9.92 3.86 -7.25
N THR A 35 -9.55 5.07 -7.68
CA THR A 35 -10.49 6.16 -7.89
C THR A 35 -11.24 5.96 -9.20
N GLY A 36 -12.35 5.25 -9.14
CA GLY A 36 -13.36 5.25 -10.20
C GLY A 36 -13.94 6.65 -10.36
N ALA A 37 -13.31 7.48 -11.18
CA ALA A 37 -14.05 8.55 -11.85
C ALA A 37 -15.11 7.85 -12.70
N LYS A 38 -16.35 7.88 -12.23
CA LYS A 38 -17.53 7.49 -12.99
C LYS A 38 -17.48 8.28 -14.31
N GLY A 39 -17.17 7.59 -15.39
CA GLY A 39 -17.15 8.15 -16.73
C GLY A 39 -15.76 8.56 -17.19
N THR A 40 -15.35 7.92 -18.28
CA THR A 40 -14.36 8.38 -19.29
C THR A 40 -12.86 8.38 -18.93
N SER A 41 -12.15 7.46 -19.60
CA SER A 41 -10.76 7.56 -20.11
C SER A 41 -9.52 7.61 -19.20
N GLY A 42 -9.61 7.27 -17.89
CA GLY A 42 -8.44 7.32 -16.98
C GLY A 42 -8.26 6.15 -16.00
N ILE A 43 -8.80 4.95 -16.29
CA ILE A 43 -8.96 3.86 -15.31
C ILE A 43 -7.65 3.08 -15.03
N TYR A 44 -6.74 3.05 -15.99
CA TYR A 44 -5.52 2.22 -15.92
C TYR A 44 -4.27 3.07 -16.01
N ALA A 45 -3.34 2.84 -15.08
CA ALA A 45 -2.04 3.48 -15.03
C ALA A 45 -0.96 2.51 -15.50
N GLU A 46 -0.05 3.01 -16.32
CA GLU A 46 1.19 2.30 -16.60
C GLU A 46 2.11 2.51 -15.39
N CYS A 47 2.37 1.42 -14.66
CA CYS A 47 3.24 1.44 -13.51
C CYS A 47 4.19 0.24 -13.64
N PRO A 48 5.48 0.47 -13.91
CA PRO A 48 6.46 -0.61 -13.90
C PRO A 48 6.55 -1.24 -12.51
N LEU A 49 7.01 -2.49 -12.46
CA LEU A 49 7.34 -3.16 -11.20
C LEU A 49 8.39 -2.32 -10.45
N GLU A 50 8.24 -2.22 -9.13
CA GLU A 50 9.15 -1.46 -8.25
C GLU A 50 9.24 0.06 -8.56
N SER A 51 8.20 0.63 -9.19
CA SER A 51 8.11 2.07 -9.45
C SER A 51 7.46 2.87 -8.31
N LEU A 52 7.77 4.17 -8.27
CA LEU A 52 7.12 5.14 -7.37
C LEU A 52 5.61 5.22 -7.62
N ASP A 53 5.18 5.15 -8.88
CA ASP A 53 3.76 5.18 -9.24
C ASP A 53 2.99 3.97 -8.68
N LEU A 54 3.61 2.79 -8.73
CA LEU A 54 3.03 1.58 -8.16
C LEU A 54 2.90 1.71 -6.64
N MET A 55 3.92 2.26 -5.98
CA MET A 55 3.88 2.52 -4.54
C MET A 55 2.75 3.48 -4.18
N ALA A 56 2.60 4.59 -4.91
CA ALA A 56 1.54 5.55 -4.69
C ALA A 56 0.14 4.93 -4.86
N LEU A 57 -0.04 4.01 -5.82
CA LEU A 57 -1.28 3.25 -5.97
C LEU A 57 -1.55 2.30 -4.80
N CYS A 58 -0.52 1.63 -4.30
CA CYS A 58 -0.64 0.73 -3.15
C CYS A 58 -1.03 1.51 -1.89
N LEU A 59 -0.35 2.63 -1.62
CA LEU A 59 -0.62 3.46 -0.44
C LEU A 59 -2.04 4.03 -0.45
N LYS A 60 -2.57 4.41 -1.61
CA LYS A 60 -3.97 4.88 -1.75
C LYS A 60 -5.02 3.81 -1.50
N LYS A 61 -4.67 2.53 -1.67
CA LYS A 61 -5.59 1.41 -1.46
C LYS A 61 -5.59 0.90 -0.02
N ILE A 62 -4.54 1.16 0.73
CA ILE A 62 -4.48 0.77 2.14
C ILE A 62 -5.43 1.66 2.94
N HIS A 63 -6.45 1.05 3.53
CA HIS A 63 -7.37 1.74 4.43
C HIS A 63 -6.70 1.99 5.78
N GLY A 64 -6.99 3.16 6.37
CA GLY A 64 -6.52 3.52 7.72
C GLY A 64 -5.21 4.32 7.76
N LEU A 65 -4.46 4.45 6.66
CA LEU A 65 -3.14 5.10 6.67
C LEU A 65 -3.18 6.61 6.96
N ASN A 66 -4.27 7.31 6.63
CA ASN A 66 -4.35 8.78 6.68
C ASN A 66 -5.08 9.35 7.90
N LYS A 67 -5.63 8.52 8.78
CA LYS A 67 -6.47 9.00 9.90
C LYS A 67 -5.65 9.34 11.14
N ASP A 68 -4.84 8.38 11.60
CA ASP A 68 -4.25 8.45 12.94
C ASP A 68 -2.73 8.23 12.96
N VAL A 69 -2.11 8.12 11.78
CA VAL A 69 -0.73 7.64 11.63
C VAL A 69 0.00 8.41 10.52
N LYS A 70 1.26 8.80 10.77
CA LYS A 70 2.15 9.41 9.78
C LYS A 70 3.05 8.33 9.16
N LEU A 71 3.08 8.25 7.83
CA LEU A 71 4.02 7.41 7.10
C LEU A 71 5.41 8.09 7.08
N ILE A 72 6.44 7.39 7.55
CA ILE A 72 7.84 7.86 7.54
C ILE A 72 8.55 7.36 6.29
N ASP A 73 8.46 6.06 6.05
CA ASP A 73 9.21 5.39 4.99
C ASP A 73 8.37 4.25 4.38
N ALA A 74 8.60 4.00 3.09
CA ALA A 74 7.98 2.91 2.36
C ALA A 74 9.01 2.31 1.39
N SER A 75 9.20 1.00 1.45
CA SER A 75 10.13 0.26 0.59
C SER A 75 9.51 -1.02 0.04
N PHE A 76 9.91 -1.40 -1.16
CA PHE A 76 9.54 -2.69 -1.73
C PHE A 76 10.38 -3.81 -1.11
N ILE A 77 9.73 -4.92 -0.80
CA ILE A 77 10.41 -6.17 -0.47
C ILE A 77 10.39 -7.01 -1.73
N TRP A 78 11.57 -7.46 -2.17
CA TRP A 78 11.68 -8.33 -3.34
C TRP A 78 10.79 -9.57 -3.17
N THR A 79 10.10 -9.90 -4.25
CA THR A 79 9.21 -11.06 -4.33
C THR A 79 9.46 -11.78 -5.64
N GLU A 80 9.23 -13.09 -5.64
CA GLU A 80 9.38 -13.92 -6.84
C GLU A 80 8.52 -13.37 -7.99
N PRO A 81 9.07 -13.21 -9.22
CA PRO A 81 8.36 -12.61 -10.36
C PRO A 81 7.03 -13.28 -10.73
N HIS A 82 6.87 -14.56 -10.42
CA HIS A 82 5.67 -15.33 -10.75
C HIS A 82 4.61 -15.31 -9.64
N SER A 83 4.94 -14.82 -8.45
CA SER A 83 4.06 -14.91 -7.29
C SER A 83 2.82 -14.00 -7.37
N LYS A 84 2.78 -13.05 -8.32
CA LYS A 84 1.74 -12.01 -8.45
C LYS A 84 1.45 -11.28 -7.12
N ARG A 85 2.42 -11.28 -6.21
CA ARG A 85 2.34 -10.68 -4.88
C ARG A 85 3.34 -9.55 -4.81
N ILE A 86 2.90 -8.40 -4.32
CA ILE A 86 3.76 -7.25 -4.06
C ILE A 86 3.83 -7.07 -2.56
N LYS A 87 5.03 -7.13 -2.00
CA LYS A 87 5.26 -6.91 -0.57
C LYS A 87 5.86 -5.52 -0.37
N LEU A 88 5.28 -4.79 0.57
CA LEU A 88 5.74 -3.46 0.97
C LEU A 88 6.13 -3.50 2.45
N LYS A 89 7.26 -2.89 2.77
CA LYS A 89 7.66 -2.55 4.13
C LYS A 89 7.28 -1.10 4.36
N LEU A 90 6.42 -0.85 5.36
CA LEU A 90 5.99 0.49 5.74
C LEU A 90 6.51 0.79 7.13
N THR A 91 7.10 1.97 7.30
CA THR A 91 7.51 2.50 8.60
C THR A 91 6.56 3.63 8.95
N ILE A 92 5.85 3.47 10.06
CA ILE A 92 4.78 4.37 10.50
C ILE A 92 5.07 4.94 11.88
N ARG A 93 4.49 6.10 12.18
CA ARG A 93 4.57 6.77 13.48
C ARG A 93 3.22 7.32 13.90
N LYS A 94 2.83 7.03 15.13
CA LYS A 94 1.69 7.64 15.82
C LYS A 94 2.20 8.78 16.70
N GLU A 95 1.49 9.90 16.71
CA GLU A 95 1.73 10.98 17.69
C GLU A 95 1.07 10.66 19.03
#